data_AF-A0AAU4Q1H4-F1
#
_entry.id   AF-A0AAU4Q1H4-F1
#
_cell.length_a   1.000
_cell.length_b   1.000
_cell.length_c   1.000
_cell.angle_alpha   90.00
_cell.angle_beta   90.00
_cell.angle_gamma   90.00
#
_symmetry.space_group_name_H-M   'P 1'
#
loop_
_entity.id
_entity.type
_entity.pdbx_description
1 polymer ?
#
loop_
_entity_poly.entity_id
_entity_poly.type
_entity_poly.pdbx_seq_one_letter_code
_entity_poly.pdbx_strand_id
1 'polypeptide(L)'
;MSESSETPASTARPNEPRFPDGPRPDPAQSHYEHRIRSFQPRRGRVTDAQGDALHRLWPKWGLDIDGQRRLDLAELFPGVERVVLEIGFGMGEATAQMAEDDPTTGILAVDVHTPGQGNLLNLASRAGVDNVRVANGDAVVLLRDMLPDDCLDGLRVYFPDPWPKKRHNKRRLIQAEFLSLVAGPLKPGAIVHCATDWEDYAEQMLEVLTAHPDYENTIEDGGYAPRPDFRPLTRFEGKGLNKSHVVHDLLFRRR
;
A
#
# COMPACT_ATOMS: atom_id res chain seq x y z
N MET A 1 -16.17 -6.69 56.70
CA MET A 1 -14.99 -6.18 55.97
C MET A 1 -14.97 -6.89 54.63
N SER A 2 -15.48 -6.24 53.60
CA SER A 2 -15.41 -6.73 52.23
C SER A 2 -15.08 -5.53 51.37
N GLU A 3 -13.80 -5.37 51.05
CA GLU A 3 -13.31 -4.38 50.09
C GLU A 3 -13.61 -4.90 48.69
N SER A 4 -14.54 -4.22 48.01
CA SER A 4 -14.72 -4.35 46.57
C SER A 4 -13.66 -3.47 45.90
N SER A 5 -12.69 -4.10 45.25
CA SER A 5 -11.67 -3.44 44.42
C SER A 5 -12.28 -3.00 43.10
N GLU A 6 -12.57 -1.70 42.97
CA GLU A 6 -12.83 -1.07 41.68
C GLU A 6 -11.52 -0.94 40.90
N THR A 7 -11.45 -1.62 39.76
CA THR A 7 -10.41 -1.40 38.74
C THR A 7 -10.61 -0.01 38.13
N PRO A 8 -9.62 0.90 38.11
CA PRO A 8 -9.82 2.20 37.52
C PRO A 8 -9.88 2.06 35.99
N ALA A 9 -10.98 2.55 35.42
CA ALA A 9 -11.11 2.75 33.98
C ALA A 9 -10.02 3.72 33.50
N SER A 10 -9.27 3.31 32.47
CA SER A 10 -8.22 4.11 31.84
C SER A 10 -8.78 5.45 31.34
N THR A 11 -8.37 6.54 31.98
CA THR A 11 -8.68 7.92 31.59
C THR A 11 -7.66 8.40 30.56
N ALA A 12 -7.77 7.92 29.32
CA ALA A 12 -7.00 8.51 28.22
C ALA A 12 -7.37 9.99 28.06
N ARG A 13 -6.39 10.89 28.09
CA ARG A 13 -6.59 12.34 27.93
C ARG A 13 -7.11 12.63 26.51
N PRO A 14 -7.95 13.67 26.30
CA PRO A 14 -8.67 13.90 25.03
C PRO A 14 -7.81 14.13 23.78
N ASN A 15 -6.49 14.18 23.90
CA ASN A 15 -5.56 14.52 22.82
C ASN A 15 -4.30 13.63 22.78
N GLU A 16 -4.26 12.54 23.56
CA GLU A 16 -3.11 11.65 23.54
C GLU A 16 -3.26 10.66 22.37
N PRO A 17 -2.27 10.56 21.44
CA PRO A 17 -2.38 9.65 20.32
C PRO A 17 -2.52 8.21 20.83
N ARG A 18 -3.49 7.48 20.27
CA ARG A 18 -3.80 6.09 20.65
C ARG A 18 -2.56 5.18 20.57
N PHE A 19 -1.63 5.50 19.68
CA PHE A 19 -0.34 4.82 19.53
C PHE A 19 0.74 5.91 19.52
N PRO A 20 1.34 6.26 20.67
CA PRO A 20 2.33 7.35 20.76
C PRO A 20 3.55 7.14 19.85
N ASP A 21 4.03 5.90 19.78
CA ASP A 21 5.14 5.47 18.93
C ASP A 21 4.67 4.77 17.65
N GLY A 22 3.39 4.95 17.27
CA GLY A 22 2.78 4.31 16.13
C GLY A 22 2.56 5.24 14.93
N PRO A 23 1.76 4.81 13.94
CA PRO A 23 1.50 5.60 12.73
C PRO A 23 0.79 6.91 13.04
N ARG A 24 1.30 8.02 12.50
CA ARG A 24 0.70 9.35 12.71
C ARG A 24 -0.52 9.58 11.80
N PRO A 25 -1.56 10.29 12.23
CA PRO A 25 -2.78 10.39 11.43
C PRO A 25 -2.71 11.22 10.12
N ASP A 26 -1.67 12.04 9.93
CA ASP A 26 -1.30 12.74 8.68
C ASP A 26 0.17 13.22 8.79
N PRO A 27 1.16 12.32 8.59
CA PRO A 27 2.56 12.59 8.93
C PRO A 27 3.17 13.75 8.14
N ALA A 28 2.85 13.87 6.86
CA ALA A 28 3.31 14.96 6.00
C ALA A 28 2.46 16.24 6.09
N GLN A 29 1.38 16.25 6.89
CA GLN A 29 0.40 17.35 6.92
C GLN A 29 -0.12 17.71 5.51
N SER A 30 -0.24 16.71 4.63
CA SER A 30 -0.52 16.85 3.20
C SER A 30 -1.88 17.49 2.89
N HIS A 31 -2.73 17.70 3.91
CA HIS A 31 -4.03 18.36 3.75
C HIS A 31 -3.90 19.84 3.40
N TYR A 32 -2.75 20.46 3.68
CA TYR A 32 -2.45 21.84 3.29
C TYR A 32 -2.08 22.00 1.81
N GLU A 33 -1.78 20.92 1.09
CA GLU A 33 -1.39 20.99 -0.34
C GLU A 33 -2.58 21.18 -1.30
N HIS A 34 -3.81 21.30 -0.80
CA HIS A 34 -5.06 21.50 -1.59
C HIS A 34 -5.23 20.53 -2.79
N ARG A 35 -4.62 19.35 -2.73
CA ARG A 35 -4.68 18.32 -3.78
C ARG A 35 -5.88 17.38 -3.58
N ILE A 36 -6.44 16.89 -4.69
CA ILE A 36 -7.45 15.84 -4.66
C ILE A 36 -6.78 14.51 -4.26
N ARG A 37 -7.09 14.01 -3.06
CA ARG A 37 -6.59 12.72 -2.59
C ARG A 37 -7.33 11.55 -3.26
N SER A 38 -6.57 10.50 -3.56
CA SER A 38 -7.09 9.27 -4.16
C SER A 38 -7.62 8.25 -3.16
N PHE A 39 -7.27 8.43 -1.88
CA PHE A 39 -7.71 7.60 -0.77
C PHE A 39 -8.66 8.37 0.15
N GLN A 40 -9.49 7.63 0.88
CA GLN A 40 -10.23 8.14 2.01
C GLN A 40 -9.73 7.45 3.29
N PRO A 41 -9.14 8.18 4.26
CA PRO A 41 -8.70 7.58 5.52
C PRO A 41 -9.87 6.89 6.22
N ARG A 42 -9.87 5.56 6.22
CA ARG A 42 -10.84 4.77 6.98
C ARG A 42 -10.25 4.52 8.36
N ARG A 43 -10.52 5.40 9.31
CA ARG A 43 -10.16 5.19 10.73
C ARG A 43 -11.14 4.20 11.35
N GLY A 44 -11.00 2.93 10.95
CA GLY A 44 -11.77 1.83 11.52
C GLY A 44 -11.35 1.54 12.96
N ARG A 45 -12.17 0.76 13.68
CA ARG A 45 -11.82 0.30 15.02
C ARG A 45 -10.61 -0.64 14.95
N VAL A 46 -9.49 -0.21 15.49
CA VAL A 46 -8.32 -1.07 15.71
C VAL A 46 -8.65 -2.06 16.83
N THR A 47 -8.44 -3.36 16.58
CA THR A 47 -8.60 -4.43 17.57
C THR A 47 -7.42 -4.44 18.54
N ASP A 48 -7.54 -5.11 19.69
CA ASP A 48 -6.46 -5.17 20.67
C ASP A 48 -5.20 -5.82 20.10
N ALA A 49 -5.36 -6.90 19.32
CA ALA A 49 -4.24 -7.56 18.64
C ALA A 49 -3.54 -6.66 17.61
N GLN A 50 -4.30 -5.87 16.85
CA GLN A 50 -3.71 -4.90 15.91
C GLN A 50 -3.00 -3.77 16.66
N GLY A 51 -3.58 -3.31 17.77
CA GLY A 51 -2.99 -2.27 18.61
C GLY A 51 -1.68 -2.72 19.26
N ASP A 52 -1.64 -3.92 19.83
CA ASP A 52 -0.42 -4.52 20.37
C ASP A 52 0.68 -4.63 19.30
N ALA A 53 0.33 -5.10 18.09
CA ALA A 53 1.28 -5.18 17.00
C ALA A 53 1.85 -3.82 16.60
N LEU A 54 1.00 -2.79 16.50
CA LEU A 54 1.46 -1.43 16.26
C LEU A 54 2.44 -0.97 17.35
N HIS A 55 2.14 -1.20 18.64
CA HIS A 55 3.07 -0.83 19.71
C HIS A 55 4.40 -1.58 19.64
N ARG A 56 4.37 -2.91 19.44
CA ARG A 56 5.59 -3.74 19.53
C ARG A 56 6.45 -3.73 18.27
N LEU A 57 5.82 -3.57 17.10
CA LEU A 57 6.45 -3.80 15.80
C LEU A 57 6.58 -2.53 14.95
N TRP A 58 5.80 -1.47 15.20
CA TRP A 58 5.99 -0.21 14.48
C TRP A 58 7.40 0.37 14.62
N PRO A 59 8.03 0.40 15.80
CA PRO A 59 9.41 0.90 15.93
C PRO A 59 10.46 0.08 15.15
N LYS A 60 10.12 -1.14 14.73
CA LYS A 60 11.03 -2.05 14.01
C LYS A 60 10.80 -2.04 12.51
N TRP A 61 9.53 -2.08 12.10
CA TRP A 61 9.15 -2.31 10.70
C TRP A 61 8.25 -1.20 10.14
N GLY A 62 7.80 -0.28 10.98
CA GLY A 62 6.94 0.84 10.62
C GLY A 62 7.75 2.11 10.31
N LEU A 63 7.23 2.93 9.42
CA LEU A 63 7.72 4.30 9.19
C LEU A 63 6.58 5.23 8.77
N ASP A 64 6.71 6.51 9.11
CA ASP A 64 5.80 7.56 8.66
C ASP A 64 6.33 8.22 7.37
N ILE A 65 5.44 8.48 6.43
CA ILE A 65 5.73 9.22 5.20
C ILE A 65 5.57 10.72 5.52
N ASP A 66 6.65 11.34 5.97
CA ASP A 66 6.66 12.75 6.42
C ASP A 66 7.16 13.75 5.36
N GLY A 67 7.76 13.26 4.27
CA GLY A 67 8.33 14.07 3.21
C GLY A 67 9.66 14.76 3.56
N GLN A 68 10.30 14.39 4.67
CA GLN A 68 11.48 15.11 5.18
C GLN A 68 12.80 14.43 4.83
N ARG A 69 12.85 13.09 4.88
CA ARG A 69 14.08 12.32 4.64
C ARG A 69 13.91 11.34 3.50
N ARG A 70 14.87 11.35 2.56
CA ARG A 70 15.02 10.29 1.55
C ARG A 70 15.35 8.97 2.24
N LEU A 71 14.62 7.91 1.87
CA LEU A 71 14.80 6.56 2.39
C LEU A 71 16.05 5.92 1.78
N ASP A 72 16.75 5.14 2.61
CA ASP A 72 17.77 4.20 2.16
C ASP A 72 17.15 2.80 2.16
N LEU A 73 16.87 2.26 0.97
CA LEU A 73 16.23 0.96 0.84
C LEU A 73 17.15 -0.19 1.25
N ALA A 74 18.47 -0.03 1.17
CA ALA A 74 19.43 -1.04 1.62
C ALA A 74 19.49 -1.10 3.16
N GLU A 75 19.36 0.05 3.83
CA GLU A 75 19.20 0.10 5.30
C GLU A 75 17.85 -0.50 5.72
N LEU A 76 16.77 -0.18 4.99
CA LEU A 76 15.45 -0.72 5.29
C LEU A 76 15.36 -2.22 5.05
N PHE A 77 16.00 -2.76 4.02
CA PHE A 77 15.95 -4.17 3.65
C PHE A 77 17.35 -4.77 3.52
N PRO A 78 18.04 -5.04 4.65
CA PRO A 78 19.38 -5.59 4.60
C PRO A 78 19.37 -6.99 4.00
N GLY A 79 20.12 -7.18 2.92
CA GLY A 79 20.31 -8.50 2.29
C GLY A 79 19.21 -8.95 1.33
N VAL A 80 18.20 -8.12 1.04
CA VAL A 80 17.24 -8.40 -0.05
C VAL A 80 17.85 -8.02 -1.40
N GLU A 81 17.45 -8.71 -2.46
CA GLU A 81 17.95 -8.48 -3.81
C GLU A 81 17.16 -7.41 -4.56
N ARG A 82 15.86 -7.33 -4.27
CA ARG A 82 14.90 -6.48 -4.98
C ARG A 82 14.00 -5.78 -3.99
N VAL A 83 13.52 -4.58 -4.32
CA VAL A 83 12.50 -3.89 -3.51
C VAL A 83 11.31 -3.50 -4.37
N VAL A 84 10.13 -3.94 -3.94
CA VAL A 84 8.85 -3.60 -4.58
C VAL A 84 8.04 -2.69 -3.67
N LEU A 85 7.50 -1.62 -4.24
CA LEU A 85 6.51 -0.77 -3.58
C LEU A 85 5.12 -1.37 -3.78
N GLU A 86 4.35 -1.52 -2.70
CA GLU A 86 2.92 -1.85 -2.77
C GLU A 86 2.11 -0.69 -2.19
N ILE A 87 1.17 -0.12 -2.96
CA ILE A 87 0.32 0.98 -2.51
C ILE A 87 -1.10 0.48 -2.29
N GLY A 88 -1.62 0.69 -1.08
CA GLY A 88 -2.98 0.31 -0.70
C GLY A 88 -3.13 -1.17 -0.38
N PHE A 89 -2.21 -1.74 0.42
CA PHE A 89 -2.22 -3.16 0.77
C PHE A 89 -3.46 -3.59 1.60
N GLY A 90 -4.24 -2.64 2.12
CA GLY A 90 -5.46 -2.91 2.86
C GLY A 90 -5.20 -3.66 4.16
N MET A 91 -5.65 -4.91 4.23
CA MET A 91 -5.43 -5.76 5.41
C MET A 91 -4.12 -6.56 5.35
N GLY A 92 -3.43 -6.57 4.20
CA GLY A 92 -2.08 -7.11 4.06
C GLY A 92 -1.96 -8.63 4.00
N GLU A 93 -3.06 -9.40 3.88
CA GLU A 93 -2.96 -10.85 3.73
C GLU A 93 -2.18 -11.27 2.48
N ALA A 94 -2.45 -10.64 1.33
CA ALA A 94 -1.72 -10.91 0.10
C ALA A 94 -0.26 -10.49 0.20
N THR A 95 0.02 -9.33 0.82
CA THR A 95 1.37 -8.83 1.07
C THR A 95 2.18 -9.80 1.91
N ALA A 96 1.63 -10.28 3.02
CA ALA A 96 2.31 -11.23 3.90
C ALA A 96 2.59 -12.56 3.20
N GLN A 97 1.64 -13.07 2.41
CA GLN A 97 1.84 -14.28 1.62
C GLN A 97 2.95 -14.11 0.59
N MET A 98 2.93 -13.01 -0.18
CA MET A 98 3.99 -12.72 -1.16
C MET A 98 5.37 -12.55 -0.51
N ALA A 99 5.43 -11.99 0.71
CA ALA A 99 6.66 -11.86 1.46
C ALA A 99 7.23 -13.21 1.91
N GLU A 100 6.35 -14.14 2.31
CA GLU A 100 6.70 -15.51 2.70
C GLU A 100 7.14 -16.36 1.49
N ASP A 101 6.45 -16.21 0.36
CA ASP A 101 6.73 -16.97 -0.86
C ASP A 101 8.01 -16.50 -1.58
N ASP A 102 8.40 -15.24 -1.39
CA ASP A 102 9.62 -14.66 -1.97
C ASP A 102 10.40 -13.82 -0.95
N PRO A 103 11.25 -14.47 -0.11
CA PRO A 103 12.07 -13.77 0.88
C PRO A 103 13.18 -12.92 0.26
N THR A 104 13.46 -13.06 -1.04
CA THR A 104 14.51 -12.27 -1.73
C THR A 104 14.04 -10.88 -2.13
N THR A 105 12.72 -10.65 -2.12
CA THR A 105 12.11 -9.35 -2.42
C THR A 105 11.66 -8.66 -1.13
N GLY A 106 12.19 -7.47 -0.89
CA GLY A 106 11.66 -6.53 0.10
C GLY A 106 10.36 -5.89 -0.39
N ILE A 107 9.36 -5.81 0.48
CA ILE A 107 8.08 -5.14 0.19
C ILE A 107 7.96 -3.88 1.07
N LEU A 108 8.00 -2.71 0.43
CA LEU A 108 7.62 -1.45 1.05
C LEU A 108 6.11 -1.26 0.88
N ALA A 109 5.35 -1.63 1.90
CA ALA A 109 3.90 -1.65 1.89
C ALA A 109 3.34 -0.34 2.45
N VAL A 110 2.67 0.46 1.61
CA VAL A 110 2.10 1.77 1.96
C VAL A 110 0.59 1.68 2.13
N ASP A 111 0.07 2.18 3.24
CA ASP A 111 -1.37 2.39 3.43
C ASP A 111 -1.61 3.49 4.47
N VAL A 112 -2.83 4.03 4.52
CA VAL A 112 -3.29 4.97 5.56
C VAL A 112 -4.28 4.32 6.55
N HIS A 113 -4.59 3.03 6.35
CA HIS A 113 -5.54 2.27 7.13
C HIS A 113 -4.85 1.62 8.34
N THR A 114 -4.89 2.31 9.50
CA THR A 114 -4.25 1.85 10.74
C THR A 114 -4.59 0.42 11.19
N PRO A 115 -5.86 -0.06 11.12
CA PRO A 115 -6.15 -1.47 11.40
C PRO A 115 -5.41 -2.44 10.46
N GLY A 116 -5.28 -2.08 9.19
CA GLY A 116 -4.55 -2.83 8.19
C GLY A 116 -3.06 -2.91 8.46
N GLN A 117 -2.44 -1.77 8.81
CA GLN A 117 -1.03 -1.69 9.22
C GLN A 117 -0.74 -2.63 10.40
N GLY A 118 -1.55 -2.59 11.46
CA GLY A 118 -1.41 -3.50 12.59
C GLY A 118 -1.65 -4.97 12.24
N ASN A 119 -2.51 -5.25 11.26
CA ASN A 119 -2.74 -6.61 10.78
C ASN A 119 -1.55 -7.15 9.98
N LEU A 120 -1.00 -6.38 9.05
CA LEU A 120 0.16 -6.77 8.26
C LEU A 120 1.38 -7.02 9.15
N LEU A 121 1.64 -6.15 10.13
CA LEU A 121 2.72 -6.36 11.12
C LEU A 121 2.53 -7.68 11.88
N ASN A 122 1.31 -7.99 12.31
CA ASN A 122 0.99 -9.27 12.94
C ASN A 122 1.25 -10.46 12.02
N LEU A 123 0.81 -10.39 10.76
CA LEU A 123 0.97 -11.46 9.79
C LEU A 123 2.45 -11.73 9.50
N ALA A 124 3.21 -10.68 9.19
CA ALA A 124 4.65 -10.78 8.96
C ALA A 124 5.38 -11.36 10.18
N SER A 125 5.06 -10.87 11.39
CA SER A 125 5.65 -11.38 12.63
C SER A 125 5.30 -12.85 12.91
N ARG A 126 4.13 -13.31 12.50
CA ARG A 126 3.70 -14.71 12.67
C ARG A 126 4.34 -15.64 11.64
N ALA A 127 4.48 -15.18 10.41
CA ALA A 127 5.18 -15.90 9.35
C ALA A 127 6.71 -15.92 9.56
N GLY A 128 7.22 -15.07 10.44
CA GLY A 128 8.66 -14.98 10.71
C GLY A 128 9.43 -14.30 9.58
N VAL A 129 8.75 -13.50 8.76
CA VAL A 129 9.35 -12.75 7.66
C VAL A 129 9.75 -11.35 8.11
N ASP A 130 10.90 -10.87 7.62
CA ASP A 130 11.47 -9.57 7.94
C ASP A 130 11.69 -8.67 6.70
N ASN A 131 11.33 -9.17 5.51
CA ASN A 131 11.36 -8.47 4.23
C ASN A 131 10.13 -7.58 3.97
N VAL A 132 9.41 -7.17 5.02
CA VAL A 132 8.28 -6.22 4.93
C VAL A 132 8.54 -4.96 5.75
N ARG A 133 8.29 -3.79 5.15
CA ARG A 133 8.22 -2.51 5.87
C ARG A 133 6.86 -1.88 5.63
N VAL A 134 6.24 -1.38 6.71
CA VAL A 134 4.91 -0.76 6.67
C VAL A 134 5.05 0.75 6.75
N ALA A 135 4.67 1.44 5.70
CA ALA A 135 4.74 2.89 5.61
C ALA A 135 3.34 3.51 5.74
N ASN A 136 3.20 4.50 6.62
CA ASN A 136 1.96 5.21 6.86
C ASN A 136 1.98 6.61 6.24
N GLY A 137 1.02 6.90 5.37
CA GLY A 137 0.84 8.25 4.80
C GLY A 137 0.49 8.24 3.31
N ASP A 138 0.62 9.42 2.69
CA ASP A 138 0.28 9.62 1.27
C ASP A 138 1.41 9.10 0.38
N ALA A 139 1.13 8.07 -0.43
CA ALA A 139 2.10 7.48 -1.35
C ALA A 139 2.69 8.49 -2.34
N VAL A 140 1.99 9.58 -2.67
CA VAL A 140 2.56 10.62 -3.53
C VAL A 140 3.66 11.41 -2.84
N VAL A 141 3.54 11.65 -1.53
CA VAL A 141 4.64 12.28 -0.77
C VAL A 141 5.84 11.34 -0.72
N LEU A 142 5.61 10.03 -0.54
CA LEU A 142 6.69 9.04 -0.58
C LEU A 142 7.43 9.07 -1.92
N LEU A 143 6.70 8.99 -3.03
CA LEU A 143 7.26 8.98 -4.39
C LEU A 143 7.99 10.29 -4.72
N ARG A 144 7.40 11.45 -4.37
CA ARG A 144 7.94 12.78 -4.69
C ARG A 144 9.16 13.14 -3.83
N ASP A 145 9.10 12.85 -2.53
CA ASP A 145 9.97 13.47 -1.52
C ASP A 145 10.83 12.49 -0.74
N MET A 146 10.61 11.18 -0.86
CA MET A 146 11.27 10.22 0.02
C MET A 146 11.95 9.08 -0.73
N LEU A 147 11.56 8.77 -1.96
CA LEU A 147 12.25 7.76 -2.76
C LEU A 147 13.30 8.42 -3.67
N PRO A 148 14.53 7.89 -3.74
CA PRO A 148 15.47 8.20 -4.80
C PRO A 148 14.99 7.68 -6.16
N ASP A 149 15.56 8.19 -7.25
CA ASP A 149 15.36 7.63 -8.58
C ASP A 149 15.97 6.21 -8.67
N ASP A 150 15.45 5.38 -9.58
CA ASP A 150 15.97 4.04 -9.92
C ASP A 150 16.19 3.10 -8.71
N CYS A 151 15.41 3.25 -7.64
CA CYS A 151 15.58 2.48 -6.41
C CYS A 151 14.65 1.26 -6.30
N LEU A 152 13.52 1.25 -7.01
CA LEU A 152 12.49 0.21 -6.94
C LEU A 152 12.55 -0.74 -8.14
N ASP A 153 12.37 -2.04 -7.89
CA ASP A 153 12.29 -3.11 -8.88
C ASP A 153 10.87 -3.40 -9.36
N GLY A 154 9.87 -2.75 -8.76
CA GLY A 154 8.48 -2.83 -9.19
C GLY A 154 7.51 -2.02 -8.34
N LEU A 155 6.30 -1.85 -8.87
CA LEU A 155 5.16 -1.25 -8.19
C LEU A 155 3.96 -2.20 -8.28
N ARG A 156 3.24 -2.36 -7.17
CA ARG A 156 1.97 -3.08 -7.08
C ARG A 156 0.86 -2.14 -6.60
N VAL A 157 -0.26 -2.14 -7.29
CA VAL A 157 -1.48 -1.40 -6.92
C VAL A 157 -2.69 -2.29 -7.13
N TYR A 158 -3.11 -3.00 -6.08
CA TYR A 158 -4.20 -3.96 -6.16
C TYR A 158 -5.48 -3.38 -5.58
N PHE A 159 -6.57 -3.46 -6.35
CA PHE A 159 -7.92 -3.05 -6.00
C PHE A 159 -8.01 -1.63 -5.38
N PRO A 160 -7.37 -0.60 -6.00
CA PRO A 160 -7.49 0.77 -5.51
C PRO A 160 -8.96 1.24 -5.57
N ASP A 161 -9.35 2.17 -4.69
CA ASP A 161 -10.72 2.69 -4.62
C ASP A 161 -11.21 3.12 -6.04
N PRO A 162 -12.29 2.51 -6.58
CA PRO A 162 -12.64 2.66 -8.00
C PRO A 162 -13.36 3.97 -8.33
N TRP A 163 -13.85 4.68 -7.32
CA TRP A 163 -14.59 5.94 -7.45
C TRP A 163 -15.65 5.91 -8.57
N PRO A 164 -16.68 5.05 -8.48
CA PRO A 164 -17.53 4.68 -9.62
C PRO A 164 -18.40 5.81 -10.18
N LYS A 165 -18.55 6.92 -9.45
CA LYS A 165 -19.32 8.08 -9.91
C LYS A 165 -18.40 8.94 -10.77
N LYS A 166 -18.74 9.18 -12.05
CA LYS A 166 -17.96 10.01 -12.99
C LYS A 166 -17.33 11.27 -12.40
N ARG A 167 -18.10 12.03 -11.60
CA ARG A 167 -17.61 13.25 -10.90
C ARG A 167 -16.44 13.04 -9.92
N HIS A 168 -16.18 11.79 -9.54
CA HIS A 168 -15.12 11.37 -8.63
C HIS A 168 -13.96 10.68 -9.36
N ASN A 169 -13.99 10.48 -10.69
CA ASN A 169 -12.92 9.77 -11.41
C ASN A 169 -11.56 10.44 -11.23
N LYS A 170 -11.50 11.76 -11.06
CA LYS A 170 -10.28 12.51 -10.69
C LYS A 170 -9.65 12.13 -9.34
N ARG A 171 -10.33 11.30 -8.54
CA ARG A 171 -9.81 10.69 -7.30
C ARG A 171 -9.25 9.29 -7.54
N ARG A 172 -9.39 8.70 -8.72
CA ARG A 172 -8.71 7.43 -9.02
C ARG A 172 -7.20 7.65 -8.94
N LEU A 173 -6.49 6.71 -8.33
CA LEU A 173 -5.04 6.79 -8.11
C LEU A 173 -4.27 6.75 -9.44
N ILE A 174 -4.65 5.84 -10.34
CA ILE A 174 -3.97 5.68 -11.63
C ILE A 174 -4.41 6.80 -12.57
N GLN A 175 -3.57 7.82 -12.65
CA GLN A 175 -3.67 9.00 -13.52
C GLN A 175 -2.30 9.26 -14.13
N ALA A 176 -2.24 10.01 -15.23
CA ALA A 176 -0.99 10.30 -15.92
C ALA A 176 0.05 10.93 -14.98
N GLU A 177 -0.35 11.91 -14.16
CA GLU A 177 0.54 12.62 -13.24
C GLU A 177 1.09 11.69 -12.13
N PHE A 178 0.27 10.75 -11.67
CA PHE A 178 0.71 9.75 -10.70
C PHE A 178 1.75 8.81 -11.34
N LEU A 179 1.51 8.35 -12.56
CA LEU A 179 2.44 7.50 -13.29
C LEU A 179 3.75 8.21 -13.62
N SER A 180 3.72 9.52 -13.89
CA SER A 180 4.93 10.33 -14.07
C SER A 180 5.77 10.38 -12.79
N LEU A 181 5.13 10.47 -11.62
CA LEU A 181 5.85 10.43 -10.33
C LEU A 181 6.42 9.04 -10.03
N VAL A 182 5.72 7.98 -10.43
CA VAL A 182 6.19 6.59 -10.27
C VAL A 182 7.42 6.30 -11.15
N ALA A 183 7.51 6.95 -12.31
CA ALA A 183 8.52 6.63 -13.32
C ALA A 183 9.96 6.95 -12.89
N GLY A 184 10.17 7.89 -11.95
CA GLY A 184 11.50 8.24 -11.42
C GLY A 184 12.06 7.17 -10.48
N PRO A 185 11.33 6.80 -9.40
CA PRO A 185 11.80 5.77 -8.46
C PRO A 185 11.90 4.36 -9.04
N LEU A 186 11.19 4.04 -10.13
CA LEU A 186 11.26 2.72 -10.78
C LEU A 186 12.49 2.59 -11.67
N LYS A 187 13.25 1.52 -11.49
CA LYS A 187 14.33 1.14 -12.41
C LYS A 187 13.79 0.88 -13.82
N PRO A 188 14.57 1.14 -14.89
CA PRO A 188 14.27 0.63 -16.22
C PRO A 188 14.06 -0.89 -16.19
N GLY A 189 13.00 -1.36 -16.83
CA GLY A 189 12.60 -2.76 -16.83
C GLY A 189 11.73 -3.19 -15.64
N ALA A 190 11.53 -2.35 -14.62
CA ALA A 190 10.66 -2.64 -13.48
C ALA A 190 9.19 -2.79 -13.91
N ILE A 191 8.44 -3.65 -13.22
CA ILE A 191 7.02 -3.91 -13.54
C ILE A 191 6.11 -3.06 -12.66
N VAL A 192 5.18 -2.34 -13.30
CA VAL A 192 3.97 -1.79 -12.69
C VAL A 192 2.85 -2.81 -12.87
N HIS A 193 2.36 -3.34 -11.76
CA HIS A 193 1.27 -4.31 -11.72
C HIS A 193 0.05 -3.71 -11.01
N CYS A 194 -0.95 -3.36 -11.80
CA CYS A 194 -2.26 -2.93 -11.30
C CYS A 194 -3.27 -4.08 -11.40
N ALA A 195 -4.20 -4.16 -10.46
CA ALA A 195 -5.33 -5.09 -10.54
C ALA A 195 -6.62 -4.41 -10.09
N THR A 196 -7.75 -4.68 -10.75
CA THR A 196 -9.06 -4.15 -10.34
C THR A 196 -10.21 -5.06 -10.80
N ASP A 197 -11.29 -5.06 -10.04
CA ASP A 197 -12.56 -5.75 -10.31
C ASP A 197 -13.65 -4.81 -10.86
N TRP A 198 -13.26 -3.59 -11.25
CA TRP A 198 -14.14 -2.56 -11.77
C TRP A 198 -13.80 -2.22 -13.22
N GLU A 199 -14.66 -2.66 -14.16
CA GLU A 199 -14.44 -2.55 -15.60
C GLU A 199 -14.07 -1.14 -16.06
N ASP A 200 -14.89 -0.11 -15.77
CA ASP A 200 -14.60 1.28 -16.16
C ASP A 200 -13.29 1.84 -15.59
N TYR A 201 -12.71 1.19 -14.57
CA TYR A 201 -11.43 1.58 -14.01
C TYR A 201 -10.30 0.78 -14.66
N ALA A 202 -10.50 -0.50 -14.96
CA ALA A 202 -9.58 -1.28 -15.79
C ALA A 202 -9.37 -0.61 -17.15
N GLU A 203 -10.44 -0.19 -17.83
CA GLU A 203 -10.38 0.53 -19.11
C GLU A 203 -9.58 1.84 -18.98
N GLN A 204 -9.85 2.63 -17.93
CA GLN A 204 -9.11 3.87 -17.68
C GLN A 204 -7.63 3.60 -17.36
N MET A 205 -7.32 2.58 -16.54
CA MET A 205 -5.93 2.22 -16.24
C MET A 205 -5.20 1.85 -17.52
N LEU A 206 -5.82 1.05 -18.39
CA LEU A 206 -5.26 0.63 -19.66
C LEU A 206 -5.00 1.83 -20.58
N GLU A 207 -5.99 2.72 -20.74
CA GLU A 207 -5.86 3.93 -21.54
C GLU A 207 -4.70 4.81 -21.05
N VAL A 208 -4.66 5.10 -19.75
CA VAL A 208 -3.66 5.99 -19.15
C VAL A 208 -2.25 5.38 -19.20
N LEU A 209 -2.09 4.10 -18.89
CA LEU A 209 -0.80 3.41 -18.95
C LEU A 209 -0.29 3.28 -20.40
N THR A 210 -1.17 2.94 -21.34
CA THR A 210 -0.82 2.80 -22.76
C THR A 210 -0.39 4.13 -23.38
N ALA A 211 -1.02 5.23 -22.98
CA ALA A 211 -0.69 6.58 -23.48
C ALA A 211 0.58 7.17 -22.87
N HIS A 212 1.07 6.64 -21.73
CA HIS A 212 2.18 7.24 -21.00
C HIS A 212 3.53 6.86 -21.62
N PRO A 213 4.44 7.82 -21.90
CA PRO A 213 5.66 7.57 -22.68
C PRO A 213 6.69 6.67 -22.00
N ASP A 214 6.67 6.62 -20.66
CA ASP A 214 7.61 5.84 -19.84
C ASP A 214 7.25 4.38 -19.65
N TYR A 215 6.09 3.93 -20.15
CA TYR A 215 5.62 2.57 -19.92
C TYR A 215 5.35 1.86 -21.24
N GLU A 216 5.54 0.55 -21.22
CA GLU A 216 5.15 -0.35 -22.31
C GLU A 216 4.29 -1.48 -21.75
N ASN A 217 3.25 -1.86 -22.49
CA ASN A 217 2.44 -3.01 -22.11
C ASN A 217 3.28 -4.29 -22.27
N THR A 218 3.19 -5.20 -21.30
CA THR A 218 3.88 -6.49 -21.38
C THR A 218 3.17 -7.50 -22.30
N ILE A 219 1.92 -7.21 -22.69
CA ILE A 219 1.17 -7.96 -23.69
C ILE A 219 1.45 -7.36 -25.06
N GLU A 220 1.95 -8.18 -25.99
CA GLU A 220 2.41 -7.76 -27.32
C GLU A 220 1.32 -7.02 -28.12
N ASP A 221 0.10 -7.54 -28.10
CA ASP A 221 -1.07 -6.91 -28.76
C ASP A 221 -1.82 -5.92 -27.86
N GLY A 222 -1.26 -5.61 -26.68
CA GLY A 222 -1.89 -4.78 -25.66
C GLY A 222 -3.02 -5.49 -24.88
N GLY A 223 -3.76 -4.71 -24.09
CA GLY A 223 -4.86 -5.21 -23.26
C GLY A 223 -4.42 -5.64 -21.86
N TYR A 224 -5.19 -6.57 -21.29
CA TYR A 224 -5.03 -7.08 -19.94
C TYR A 224 -4.20 -8.37 -19.93
N ALA A 225 -3.36 -8.52 -18.90
CA ALA A 225 -2.58 -9.73 -18.69
C ALA A 225 -3.41 -10.80 -17.96
N PRO A 226 -3.10 -12.10 -18.12
CA PRO A 226 -3.60 -13.11 -17.19
C PRO A 226 -3.07 -12.83 -15.78
N ARG A 227 -3.85 -13.19 -14.76
CA ARG A 227 -3.39 -13.13 -13.36
C ARG A 227 -2.12 -13.96 -13.21
N PRO A 228 -0.99 -13.36 -12.79
CA PRO A 228 0.23 -14.12 -12.54
C PRO A 228 0.05 -15.06 -11.33
N ASP A 229 0.71 -16.21 -11.35
CA ASP A 229 0.63 -17.21 -10.27
C ASP A 229 1.10 -16.65 -8.92
N PHE A 230 2.06 -15.72 -8.94
CA PHE A 230 2.59 -15.08 -7.73
C PHE A 230 1.60 -14.09 -7.09
N ARG A 231 0.54 -13.64 -7.77
CA ARG A 231 -0.47 -12.74 -7.17
C ARG A 231 -1.51 -13.59 -6.45
N PRO A 232 -1.55 -13.57 -5.09
CA PRO A 232 -2.50 -14.39 -4.36
C PRO A 232 -3.95 -14.05 -4.73
N LEU A 233 -4.84 -15.04 -4.64
CA LEU A 233 -6.27 -14.78 -4.70
C LEU A 233 -6.66 -13.97 -3.47
N THR A 234 -7.13 -12.76 -3.69
CA THR A 234 -7.55 -11.87 -2.60
C THR A 234 -8.95 -12.21 -2.12
N ARG A 235 -9.31 -11.74 -0.92
CA ARG A 235 -10.68 -11.85 -0.41
C ARG A 235 -11.71 -11.14 -1.30
N PHE A 236 -11.28 -10.17 -2.12
CA PHE A 236 -12.13 -9.49 -3.10
C PHE A 236 -12.54 -10.44 -4.23
N GLU A 237 -11.60 -11.23 -4.73
CA GLU A 237 -11.86 -12.31 -5.70
C GLU A 237 -12.68 -13.46 -5.09
N GLY A 238 -12.43 -13.81 -3.82
CA GLY A 238 -13.16 -14.88 -3.13
C GLY A 238 -14.63 -14.57 -2.79
N LYS A 239 -14.99 -13.30 -2.56
CA LYS A 239 -16.41 -12.89 -2.38
C LYS A 239 -17.13 -12.65 -3.71
N GLY A 240 -16.40 -12.44 -4.79
CA GLY A 240 -16.89 -12.27 -6.16
C GLY A 240 -17.31 -13.58 -6.84
N LEU A 241 -16.98 -14.76 -6.33
CA LEU A 241 -17.48 -16.01 -6.94
C LEU A 241 -19.02 -16.14 -6.91
N ASN A 242 -19.72 -15.31 -6.11
CA ASN A 242 -21.18 -15.21 -6.11
C ASN A 242 -21.75 -14.03 -6.93
N LYS A 243 -20.91 -13.18 -7.54
CA LYS A 243 -21.31 -12.09 -8.43
C LYS A 243 -20.25 -11.94 -9.53
N SER A 244 -20.64 -12.16 -10.78
CA SER A 244 -19.84 -12.08 -12.02
C SER A 244 -18.99 -10.81 -12.20
N HIS A 245 -17.95 -10.62 -11.40
CA HIS A 245 -16.96 -9.54 -11.53
C HIS A 245 -15.67 -10.15 -12.07
N VAL A 246 -15.28 -9.72 -13.26
CA VAL A 246 -13.99 -10.09 -13.86
C VAL A 246 -12.92 -9.21 -13.22
N VAL A 247 -11.81 -9.83 -12.79
CA VAL A 247 -10.63 -9.08 -12.36
C VAL A 247 -9.69 -8.93 -13.54
N HIS A 248 -9.28 -7.69 -13.78
CA HIS A 248 -8.29 -7.35 -14.79
C HIS A 248 -6.95 -7.06 -14.14
N ASP A 249 -5.92 -7.72 -14.65
CA ASP A 249 -4.53 -7.48 -14.32
C ASP A 249 -3.88 -6.67 -15.45
N LEU A 250 -3.19 -5.58 -15.10
CA LEU A 250 -2.43 -4.74 -16.03
C LEU A 250 -0.97 -4.78 -15.62
N LEU A 251 -0.12 -5.36 -16.48
CA LEU A 251 1.31 -5.43 -16.29
C LEU A 251 2.00 -4.56 -17.34
N PHE A 252 2.63 -3.49 -16.89
CA PHE A 252 3.40 -2.58 -17.73
C PHE A 252 4.84 -2.56 -17.26
N ARG A 253 5.78 -2.46 -18.19
CA ARG A 253 7.20 -2.33 -17.91
C ARG A 253 7.62 -0.87 -18.01
N ARG A 254 8.42 -0.39 -17.06
CA ARG A 254 9.15 0.88 -17.16
C ARG A 254 10.15 0.77 -18.31
N ARG A 255 10.07 1.68 -19.29
CA ARG A 255 11.06 1.79 -20.36
C ARG A 255 12.40 2.30 -19.83
#